data_AF-A0A423HT32-F1
#
_entry.id   AF-A0A423HT32-F1
#
_cell.length_a   1.000
_cell.length_b   1.000
_cell.length_c   1.000
_cell.angle_alpha   90.00
_cell.angle_beta   90.00
_cell.angle_gamma   90.00
#
_symmetry.space_group_name_H-M   'P 1'
#
loop_
_entity.id
_entity.type
_entity.pdbx_description
1 polymer ?
#
loop_
_entity_poly.entity_id
_entity_poly.type
_entity_poly.pdbx_seq_one_letter_code
_entity_poly.pdbx_strand_id
1 'polypeptide(L)'
;MFTHLKQETFLLLAVLAAVVAYPLEHWMLHSGQPVALGAGLVLIGFIVVASMRVAHHAELLAEKVGDPYGTMILTLAAVLVEVVILAIMMSNEASSTLVRDTIYSAVMLDINGILGLAALMGGLKHGEQSYNDDSARSYSVMILTAMGVSMVVPEFIPEANWKLYSGFTIGAMVVLYALFLRMQVGPHSYFFSYSYPEKRRRKVPEEEPEPVNVALSIGTLVFGVMVIGALAEVMSKTLDLGLEGTGAPPVITAILVAAISAAPEILTALRAALANRMQSVVNIAMGASLSTVILTVPVMEAMALYTGQPFQMAMTPVQTVMIFLTLIVSAINLNDGETNAIEGMTHFVLFATFIMLSLLGL
;
A
#
# COMPACT_ATOMS: atom_id res chain seq x y z
N MET A 1 -16.76 -28.80 1.51
CA MET A 1 -17.35 -27.69 0.73
C MET A 1 -17.96 -26.62 1.64
N PHE A 2 -18.91 -26.96 2.53
CA PHE A 2 -19.52 -25.99 3.46
C PHE A 2 -18.58 -25.40 4.53
N THR A 3 -17.50 -26.10 4.91
CA THR A 3 -16.47 -25.60 5.83
C THR A 3 -15.55 -24.54 5.20
N HIS A 4 -15.17 -24.71 3.93
CA HIS A 4 -14.40 -23.70 3.19
C HIS A 4 -15.22 -22.44 2.89
N LEU A 5 -16.52 -22.55 2.61
CA LEU A 5 -17.38 -21.36 2.45
C LEU A 5 -17.46 -20.47 3.71
N LYS A 6 -17.35 -21.06 4.91
CA LYS A 6 -17.30 -20.28 6.16
C LYS A 6 -15.98 -19.51 6.33
N GLN A 7 -14.87 -20.06 5.84
CA GLN A 7 -13.58 -19.37 5.84
C GLN A 7 -13.54 -18.24 4.80
N GLU A 8 -14.29 -18.36 3.70
CA GLU A 8 -14.38 -17.35 2.63
C GLU A 8 -15.53 -16.35 2.82
N THR A 9 -16.16 -16.27 4.01
CA THR A 9 -17.33 -15.41 4.25
C THR A 9 -17.06 -13.96 3.84
N PHE A 10 -15.86 -13.45 4.11
CA PHE A 10 -15.43 -12.10 3.73
C PHE A 10 -15.40 -11.87 2.21
N LEU A 11 -14.86 -12.82 1.45
CA LEU A 11 -14.86 -12.73 0.00
C LEU A 11 -16.26 -12.93 -0.59
N LEU A 12 -17.06 -13.84 -0.03
CA LEU A 12 -18.45 -14.04 -0.45
C LEU A 12 -19.31 -12.80 -0.22
N LEU A 13 -19.10 -12.10 0.89
CA LEU A 13 -19.76 -10.81 1.15
C LEU A 13 -19.36 -9.76 0.11
N ALA A 14 -18.08 -9.66 -0.25
CA ALA A 14 -17.61 -8.76 -1.29
C ALA A 14 -18.16 -9.12 -2.68
N VAL A 15 -18.25 -10.41 -3.01
CA VAL A 15 -18.87 -10.89 -4.26
C VAL A 15 -20.35 -10.54 -4.31
N LEU A 16 -21.09 -10.79 -3.22
CA LEU A 16 -22.50 -10.42 -3.13
C LEU A 16 -22.66 -8.90 -3.28
N ALA A 17 -21.79 -8.12 -2.65
CA ALA A 17 -21.78 -6.67 -2.81
C ALA A 17 -21.51 -6.29 -4.28
N ALA A 18 -20.56 -6.91 -4.97
CA ALA A 18 -20.28 -6.61 -6.38
C ALA A 18 -21.47 -6.95 -7.30
N VAL A 19 -22.09 -8.11 -7.08
CA VAL A 19 -23.28 -8.57 -7.83
C VAL A 19 -24.48 -7.65 -7.61
N VAL A 20 -24.59 -7.04 -6.42
CA VAL A 20 -25.67 -6.09 -6.10
C VAL A 20 -25.33 -4.68 -6.58
N ALA A 21 -24.08 -4.24 -6.44
CA ALA A 21 -23.64 -2.88 -6.73
C ALA A 21 -23.63 -2.57 -8.23
N TYR A 22 -23.18 -3.49 -9.10
CA TYR A 22 -23.14 -3.23 -10.55
C TYR A 22 -24.52 -2.96 -11.16
N PRO A 23 -25.56 -3.80 -10.93
CA PRO A 23 -26.89 -3.53 -11.47
C PRO A 23 -27.55 -2.29 -10.85
N LEU A 24 -27.21 -1.98 -9.59
CA LEU A 24 -27.77 -0.83 -8.87
C LEU A 24 -26.97 0.46 -9.11
N GLU A 25 -25.84 0.43 -9.79
CA GLU A 25 -24.97 1.59 -10.03
C GLU A 25 -25.77 2.78 -10.55
N HIS A 26 -26.52 2.59 -11.65
CA HIS A 26 -27.34 3.65 -12.21
C HIS A 26 -28.38 4.20 -11.23
N TRP A 27 -29.00 3.32 -10.43
CA TRP A 27 -29.96 3.74 -9.42
C TRP A 27 -29.28 4.54 -8.30
N MET A 28 -28.12 4.10 -7.84
CA MET A 28 -27.32 4.78 -6.80
C MET A 28 -26.90 6.17 -7.23
N LEU A 29 -26.50 6.33 -8.49
CA LEU A 29 -26.10 7.61 -9.08
C LEU A 29 -27.29 8.57 -9.29
N HIS A 30 -28.50 8.07 -9.55
CA HIS A 30 -29.68 8.94 -9.77
C HIS A 30 -30.50 9.20 -8.50
N SER A 31 -30.23 8.48 -7.40
CA SER A 31 -30.96 8.62 -6.13
C SER A 31 -30.51 9.81 -5.27
N GLY A 32 -29.52 10.57 -5.75
CA GLY A 32 -29.02 11.81 -5.13
C GLY A 32 -27.71 11.63 -4.38
N GLN A 33 -27.03 12.76 -4.16
CA GLN A 33 -25.71 12.86 -3.56
C GLN A 33 -25.51 12.09 -2.22
N PRO A 34 -26.40 12.18 -1.20
CA PRO A 34 -26.17 11.48 0.06
C PRO A 34 -26.25 9.96 -0.08
N VAL A 35 -27.05 9.45 -1.03
CA VAL A 35 -27.15 8.02 -1.31
C VAL A 35 -25.88 7.53 -2.00
N ALA A 36 -25.36 8.29 -2.96
CA ALA A 36 -24.09 8.00 -3.64
C ALA A 36 -22.91 7.98 -2.64
N LEU A 37 -22.81 8.99 -1.77
CA LEU A 37 -21.76 9.02 -0.75
C LEU A 37 -21.87 7.84 0.24
N GLY A 38 -23.08 7.56 0.74
CA GLY A 38 -23.31 6.43 1.64
C GLY A 38 -22.98 5.09 0.99
N ALA A 39 -23.34 4.93 -0.28
CA ALA A 39 -22.96 3.77 -1.09
C ALA A 39 -21.45 3.62 -1.24
N GLY A 40 -20.73 4.69 -1.61
CA GLY A 40 -19.28 4.68 -1.75
C GLY A 40 -18.59 4.24 -0.46
N LEU A 41 -19.01 4.79 0.70
CA LEU A 41 -18.48 4.40 2.01
C LEU A 41 -18.73 2.93 2.35
N VAL A 42 -19.88 2.38 1.98
CA VAL A 42 -20.18 0.95 2.17
C VAL A 42 -19.31 0.07 1.26
N LEU A 43 -19.11 0.49 0.00
CA LEU A 43 -18.25 -0.23 -0.95
C LEU A 43 -16.80 -0.27 -0.48
N ILE A 44 -16.27 0.83 0.08
CA ILE A 44 -14.95 0.87 0.73
C ILE A 44 -14.82 -0.24 1.78
N GLY A 45 -15.84 -0.40 2.63
CA GLY A 45 -15.87 -1.46 3.64
C GLY A 45 -15.75 -2.86 3.02
N PHE A 46 -16.48 -3.13 1.94
CA PHE A 46 -16.39 -4.42 1.24
C PHE A 46 -15.03 -4.64 0.57
N ILE A 47 -14.43 -3.60 0.00
CA ILE A 47 -13.10 -3.70 -0.61
C ILE A 47 -12.05 -4.02 0.46
N VAL A 48 -12.09 -3.37 1.63
CA VAL A 48 -11.20 -3.68 2.75
C VAL A 48 -11.37 -5.12 3.21
N VAL A 49 -12.61 -5.59 3.36
CA VAL A 49 -12.88 -6.99 3.74
C VAL A 49 -12.34 -7.98 2.68
N ALA A 50 -12.46 -7.65 1.40
CA ALA A 50 -11.88 -8.46 0.32
C ALA A 50 -10.34 -8.42 0.32
N SER A 51 -9.72 -7.25 0.51
CA SER A 51 -8.26 -7.10 0.52
C SER A 51 -7.62 -7.88 1.67
N MET A 52 -8.25 -7.87 2.86
CA MET A 52 -7.86 -8.72 3.99
C MET A 52 -7.85 -10.21 3.62
N ARG A 53 -8.83 -10.68 2.83
CA ARG A 53 -8.90 -12.09 2.44
C ARG A 53 -7.87 -12.44 1.36
N VAL A 54 -7.65 -11.53 0.41
CA VAL A 54 -6.58 -11.65 -0.60
C VAL A 54 -5.21 -11.74 0.07
N ALA A 55 -4.92 -10.85 1.02
CA ALA A 55 -3.68 -10.85 1.79
C ALA A 55 -3.47 -12.18 2.53
N HIS A 56 -4.52 -12.71 3.16
CA HIS A 56 -4.43 -14.01 3.84
C HIS A 56 -4.10 -15.17 2.90
N HIS A 57 -4.66 -15.21 1.69
CA HIS A 57 -4.28 -16.24 0.72
C HIS A 57 -2.85 -16.06 0.20
N ALA A 58 -2.38 -14.81 0.09
CA ALA A 58 -0.98 -14.53 -0.20
C ALA A 58 -0.06 -15.02 0.94
N GLU A 59 -0.45 -14.85 2.21
CA GLU A 59 0.27 -15.38 3.39
C GLU A 59 0.36 -16.91 3.35
N LEU A 60 -0.73 -17.62 3.08
CA LEU A 60 -0.73 -19.09 2.98
C LEU A 60 0.20 -19.61 1.87
N LEU A 61 0.25 -18.90 0.74
CA LEU A 61 1.19 -19.19 -0.33
C LEU A 61 2.62 -18.88 0.09
N ALA A 62 2.84 -17.76 0.77
CA ALA A 62 4.14 -17.34 1.25
C ALA A 62 4.73 -18.32 2.26
N GLU A 63 3.95 -18.77 3.24
CA GLU A 63 4.36 -19.75 4.26
C GLU A 63 4.79 -21.08 3.62
N LYS A 64 4.08 -21.52 2.57
CA LYS A 64 4.41 -22.77 1.88
C LYS A 64 5.71 -22.71 1.09
N VAL A 65 6.01 -21.56 0.48
CA VAL A 65 7.22 -21.38 -0.33
C VAL A 65 8.42 -21.03 0.57
N GLY A 66 8.18 -20.41 1.73
CA GLY A 66 9.20 -20.00 2.69
C GLY A 66 9.99 -18.77 2.23
N ASP A 67 10.78 -18.21 3.14
CA ASP A 67 11.64 -17.07 2.83
C ASP A 67 12.80 -17.49 1.92
N PRO A 68 13.20 -16.64 0.95
CA PRO A 68 12.78 -15.24 0.71
C PRO A 68 11.62 -15.09 -0.29
N TYR A 69 11.24 -16.16 -0.99
CA TYR A 69 10.23 -16.13 -2.05
C TYR A 69 8.82 -15.86 -1.52
N GLY A 70 8.53 -16.28 -0.28
CA GLY A 70 7.26 -15.98 0.38
C GLY A 70 7.05 -14.48 0.57
N THR A 71 8.09 -13.75 0.98
CA THR A 71 8.02 -12.29 1.08
C THR A 71 7.72 -11.64 -0.28
N MET A 72 8.30 -12.14 -1.37
CA MET A 72 8.01 -11.65 -2.72
C MET A 72 6.54 -11.85 -3.12
N ILE A 73 5.95 -13.00 -2.78
CA ILE A 73 4.53 -13.28 -3.06
C ILE A 73 3.64 -12.27 -2.34
N LEU A 74 3.93 -11.99 -1.07
CA LEU A 74 3.17 -11.03 -0.27
C LEU A 74 3.25 -9.63 -0.88
N THR A 75 4.46 -9.16 -1.19
CA THR A 75 4.70 -7.86 -1.82
C THR A 75 4.00 -7.73 -3.17
N LEU A 76 4.12 -8.74 -4.04
CA LEU A 76 3.49 -8.72 -5.36
C LEU A 76 1.97 -8.76 -5.26
N ALA A 77 1.40 -9.47 -4.29
CA ALA A 77 -0.04 -9.51 -4.08
C ALA A 77 -0.59 -8.16 -3.62
N ALA A 78 0.08 -7.48 -2.69
CA ALA A 78 -0.30 -6.14 -2.22
C ALA A 78 -0.24 -5.12 -3.37
N VAL A 79 0.87 -5.06 -4.10
CA VAL A 79 1.04 -4.17 -5.27
C VAL A 79 0.02 -4.49 -6.37
N LEU A 80 -0.29 -5.77 -6.60
CA LEU A 80 -1.29 -6.16 -7.61
C LEU A 80 -2.67 -5.59 -7.27
N VAL A 81 -3.08 -5.60 -6.00
CA VAL A 81 -4.33 -4.97 -5.56
C VAL A 81 -4.32 -3.47 -5.85
N GLU A 82 -3.24 -2.77 -5.46
CA GLU A 82 -3.08 -1.34 -5.69
C GLU A 82 -3.14 -0.97 -7.19
N VAL A 83 -2.34 -1.64 -8.02
CA VAL A 83 -2.27 -1.42 -9.47
C VAL A 83 -3.61 -1.66 -10.14
N VAL A 84 -4.35 -2.70 -9.75
CA VAL A 84 -5.66 -3.01 -10.33
C VAL A 84 -6.68 -1.93 -9.97
N ILE A 85 -6.71 -1.48 -8.70
CA ILE A 85 -7.59 -0.38 -8.30
C ILE A 85 -7.25 0.88 -9.11
N LEU A 86 -5.97 1.25 -9.18
CA LEU A 86 -5.51 2.41 -9.95
C LEU A 86 -5.89 2.32 -11.42
N ALA A 87 -5.58 1.20 -12.09
CA ALA A 87 -5.87 1.02 -13.51
C ALA A 87 -7.36 1.16 -13.83
N ILE A 88 -8.23 0.63 -12.96
CA ILE A 88 -9.68 0.71 -13.13
C ILE A 88 -10.19 2.14 -12.88
N MET A 89 -9.71 2.80 -11.84
CA MET A 89 -10.14 4.17 -11.54
C MET A 89 -9.72 5.15 -12.64
N MET A 90 -8.50 4.99 -13.17
CA MET A 90 -8.03 5.80 -14.30
C MET A 90 -8.80 5.57 -15.60
N SER A 91 -9.41 4.40 -15.78
CA SER A 91 -10.24 4.16 -16.96
C SER A 91 -11.57 4.94 -16.91
N ASN A 92 -11.98 5.37 -15.70
CA ASN A 92 -13.24 6.07 -15.45
C ASN A 92 -13.06 7.55 -15.11
N GLU A 93 -11.95 7.94 -14.48
CA GLU A 93 -11.64 9.31 -14.09
C GLU A 93 -10.65 9.97 -15.07
N ALA A 94 -10.91 11.22 -15.43
CA ALA A 94 -10.00 12.01 -16.27
C ALA A 94 -8.79 12.61 -15.51
N SER A 95 -8.58 12.24 -14.24
CA SER A 95 -7.54 12.83 -13.42
C SER A 95 -6.16 12.26 -13.75
N SER A 96 -5.38 13.04 -14.50
CA SER A 96 -3.99 12.70 -14.84
C SER A 96 -3.03 12.65 -13.63
N THR A 97 -3.46 13.12 -12.45
CA THR A 97 -2.65 13.14 -11.22
C THR A 97 -2.96 12.02 -10.25
N LEU A 98 -4.04 11.25 -10.46
CA LEU A 98 -4.51 10.24 -9.50
C LEU A 98 -3.42 9.22 -9.13
N VAL A 99 -2.63 8.76 -10.11
CA VAL A 99 -1.52 7.81 -9.88
C VAL A 99 -0.49 8.39 -8.93
N ARG A 100 0.00 9.59 -9.27
CA ARG A 100 0.99 10.31 -8.46
C ARG A 100 0.47 10.52 -7.05
N ASP A 101 -0.75 11.03 -6.93
CA ASP A 101 -1.35 11.37 -5.65
C ASP A 101 -1.57 10.11 -4.79
N THR A 102 -1.86 8.96 -5.41
CA THR A 102 -2.04 7.68 -4.71
C THR A 102 -0.71 7.11 -4.23
N ILE A 103 0.32 7.09 -5.09
CA ILE A 103 1.66 6.62 -4.72
C ILE A 103 2.25 7.51 -3.60
N TYR A 104 2.10 8.84 -3.73
CA TYR A 104 2.47 9.79 -2.67
C TYR A 104 1.73 9.50 -1.36
N SER A 105 0.41 9.30 -1.43
CA SER A 105 -0.42 9.02 -0.26
C SER A 105 -0.07 7.68 0.40
N ALA A 106 0.24 6.65 -0.39
CA ALA A 106 0.66 5.34 0.10
C ALA A 106 1.97 5.45 0.89
N VAL A 107 3.00 6.10 0.35
CA VAL A 107 4.28 6.29 1.06
C VAL A 107 4.08 7.12 2.33
N MET A 108 3.26 8.18 2.29
CA MET A 108 2.95 8.97 3.48
C MET A 108 2.20 8.17 4.54
N LEU A 109 1.27 7.32 4.12
CA LEU A 109 0.50 6.45 5.01
C LEU A 109 1.40 5.39 5.64
N ASP A 110 2.27 4.75 4.87
CA ASP A 110 3.14 3.70 5.37
C ASP A 110 4.17 4.23 6.37
N ILE A 111 4.92 5.27 5.98
CA ILE A 111 6.03 5.77 6.80
C ILE A 111 5.50 6.59 7.98
N ASN A 112 4.57 7.52 7.75
CA ASN A 112 4.11 8.39 8.84
C ASN A 112 2.92 7.82 9.59
N GLY A 113 2.02 7.13 8.89
CA GLY A 113 0.84 6.48 9.49
C GLY A 113 1.17 5.16 10.16
N ILE A 114 1.61 4.15 9.39
CA ILE A 114 1.85 2.78 9.88
C ILE A 114 3.03 2.76 10.85
N LEU A 115 4.22 3.13 10.39
CA LEU A 115 5.42 3.11 11.23
C LEU A 115 5.28 4.08 12.41
N GLY A 116 4.78 5.30 12.19
CA GLY A 116 4.56 6.28 13.25
C GLY A 116 3.60 5.80 14.35
N LEU A 117 2.42 5.29 13.98
CA LEU A 117 1.45 4.78 14.96
C LEU A 117 1.96 3.51 15.66
N ALA A 118 2.62 2.63 14.91
CA ALA A 118 3.22 1.42 15.46
C ALA A 118 4.33 1.74 16.48
N ALA A 119 5.26 2.65 16.16
CA ALA A 119 6.31 3.09 17.07
C ALA A 119 5.74 3.83 18.29
N LEU A 120 4.69 4.64 18.11
CA LEU A 120 4.01 5.32 19.21
C LEU A 120 3.36 4.31 20.17
N MET A 121 2.53 3.40 19.65
CA MET A 121 1.85 2.38 20.47
C MET A 121 2.80 1.38 21.10
N GLY A 122 3.81 0.95 20.34
CA GLY A 122 4.83 0.01 20.78
C GLY A 122 5.75 0.62 21.84
N GLY A 123 6.18 1.86 21.64
CA GLY A 123 7.04 2.59 22.58
C GLY A 123 6.33 2.99 23.87
N LEU A 124 5.04 3.37 23.82
CA LEU A 124 4.25 3.61 25.04
C LEU A 124 4.10 2.34 25.89
N LYS A 125 4.13 1.15 25.26
CA LYS A 125 3.95 -0.13 25.94
C LYS A 125 5.28 -0.75 26.41
N HIS A 126 6.35 -0.62 25.64
CA HIS A 126 7.60 -1.35 25.85
C HIS A 126 8.81 -0.43 26.13
N GLY A 127 8.68 0.89 25.96
CA GLY A 127 9.79 1.84 26.03
C GLY A 127 10.53 1.92 24.70
N GLU A 128 11.74 1.37 24.66
CA GLU A 128 12.57 1.26 23.45
C GLU A 128 12.37 -0.11 22.79
N GLN A 129 12.36 -0.15 21.45
CA GLN A 129 12.19 -1.38 20.68
C GLN A 129 13.22 -1.52 19.56
N SER A 130 14.03 -2.58 19.65
CA SER A 130 15.12 -2.83 18.73
C SER A 130 14.67 -3.29 17.35
N TYR A 131 15.43 -2.88 16.33
CA TYR A 131 15.39 -3.35 14.95
C TYR A 131 16.80 -3.30 14.34
N ASN A 132 16.93 -3.75 13.09
CA ASN A 132 18.17 -3.74 12.31
C ASN A 132 18.27 -2.42 11.51
N ASP A 133 19.24 -1.58 11.85
CA ASP A 133 19.47 -0.26 11.25
C ASP A 133 19.93 -0.32 9.79
N ASP A 134 20.67 -1.37 9.41
CA ASP A 134 21.18 -1.52 8.04
C ASP A 134 20.04 -1.64 7.00
N SER A 135 18.94 -2.30 7.36
CA SER A 135 17.75 -2.39 6.51
C SER A 135 17.08 -1.05 6.32
N ALA A 136 16.90 -0.31 7.41
CA ALA A 136 16.18 0.95 7.36
C ALA A 136 16.92 1.99 6.51
N ARG A 137 18.26 2.06 6.64
CA ARG A 137 19.08 2.93 5.77
C ARG A 137 18.95 2.56 4.30
N SER A 138 19.00 1.27 3.98
CA SER A 138 18.87 0.78 2.61
C SER A 138 17.51 1.14 2.01
N TYR A 139 16.42 0.89 2.74
CA TYR A 139 15.07 1.28 2.32
C TYR A 139 14.95 2.79 2.10
N SER A 140 15.36 3.62 3.06
CA SER A 140 15.25 5.08 2.97
C SER A 140 15.95 5.63 1.74
N VAL A 141 17.17 5.17 1.45
CA VAL A 141 17.94 5.61 0.27
C VAL A 141 17.28 5.14 -1.02
N MET A 142 16.80 3.90 -1.07
CA MET A 142 16.12 3.37 -2.25
C MET A 142 14.80 4.09 -2.53
N ILE A 143 13.97 4.34 -1.52
CA ILE A 143 12.71 5.09 -1.64
C ILE A 143 13.00 6.52 -2.10
N LEU A 144 13.96 7.20 -1.47
CA LEU A 144 14.36 8.56 -1.85
C LEU A 144 14.82 8.62 -3.31
N THR A 145 15.64 7.66 -3.73
CA THR A 145 16.13 7.57 -5.11
C THR A 145 14.98 7.30 -6.08
N ALA A 146 14.12 6.34 -5.73
CA ALA A 146 13.00 5.93 -6.56
C ALA A 146 12.03 7.09 -6.77
N MET A 147 11.52 7.71 -5.70
CA MET A 147 10.60 8.85 -5.76
C MET A 147 11.25 10.09 -6.38
N GLY A 148 12.53 10.34 -6.08
CA GLY A 148 13.28 11.44 -6.68
C GLY A 148 13.30 11.34 -8.21
N VAL A 149 13.68 10.18 -8.73
CA VAL A 149 13.77 9.95 -10.18
C VAL A 149 12.39 9.87 -10.83
N SER A 150 11.42 9.18 -10.24
CA SER A 150 10.12 8.95 -10.89
C SER A 150 9.09 10.05 -10.68
N MET A 151 9.22 10.87 -9.63
CA MET A 151 8.16 11.78 -9.20
C MET A 151 8.62 13.20 -8.87
N VAL A 152 9.92 13.46 -8.67
CA VAL A 152 10.44 14.84 -8.49
C VAL A 152 11.07 15.37 -9.77
N VAL A 153 11.97 14.60 -10.37
CA VAL A 153 12.68 14.99 -11.60
C VAL A 153 11.75 15.21 -12.82
N PRO A 154 10.61 14.49 -13.00
CA PRO A 154 9.73 14.73 -14.15
C PRO A 154 9.26 16.18 -14.31
N GLU A 155 9.18 16.97 -13.23
CA GLU A 155 8.81 18.40 -13.26
C GLU A 155 9.74 19.22 -14.16
N PHE A 156 11.01 18.81 -14.27
CA PHE A 156 12.02 19.53 -15.06
C PHE A 156 12.17 19.00 -16.49
N ILE A 157 11.40 17.97 -16.86
CA ILE A 157 11.48 17.33 -18.16
C ILE A 157 10.49 18.02 -19.12
N PRO A 158 10.96 18.56 -20.27
CA PRO A 158 10.06 19.15 -21.26
C PRO A 158 9.04 18.13 -21.75
N GLU A 159 7.79 18.56 -21.96
CA GLU A 159 6.70 17.70 -22.42
C GLU A 159 7.09 16.90 -23.67
N ALA A 160 7.83 17.49 -24.62
CA ALA A 160 8.28 16.78 -25.83
C ALA A 160 9.10 15.49 -25.55
N ASN A 161 9.74 15.39 -24.39
CA ASN A 161 10.60 14.28 -23.99
C ASN A 161 9.94 13.31 -22.99
N TRP A 162 8.65 13.48 -22.68
CA TRP A 162 7.97 12.67 -21.65
C TRP A 162 8.10 11.17 -21.90
N LYS A 163 7.93 10.72 -23.16
CA LYS A 163 8.02 9.30 -23.53
C LYS A 163 9.41 8.71 -23.29
N LEU A 164 10.44 9.47 -23.62
CA LEU A 164 11.83 9.06 -23.41
C LEU A 164 12.12 8.93 -21.93
N TYR A 165 11.66 9.91 -21.14
CA TYR A 165 11.87 9.91 -19.70
C TYR A 165 11.08 8.79 -19.01
N SER A 166 9.82 8.53 -19.38
CA SER A 166 9.07 7.38 -18.84
C SER A 166 9.74 6.04 -19.20
N GLY A 167 10.26 5.89 -20.42
CA GLY A 167 11.05 4.70 -20.77
C GLY A 167 12.30 4.52 -19.90
N PHE A 168 12.99 5.62 -19.58
CA PHE A 168 14.12 5.62 -18.66
C PHE A 168 13.70 5.27 -17.23
N THR A 169 12.64 5.89 -16.70
CA THR A 169 12.11 5.64 -15.36
C THR A 169 11.68 4.18 -15.20
N ILE A 170 10.96 3.61 -16.16
CA ILE A 170 10.62 2.17 -16.17
C ILE A 170 11.88 1.31 -16.07
N GLY A 171 12.89 1.58 -16.91
CA GLY A 171 14.16 0.85 -16.88
C GLY A 171 14.89 0.98 -15.55
N ALA A 172 14.96 2.19 -14.99
CA ALA A 172 15.59 2.47 -13.70
C ALA A 172 14.88 1.75 -12.55
N MET A 173 13.55 1.78 -12.49
CA MET A 173 12.78 1.10 -11.44
C MET A 173 12.90 -0.42 -11.55
N VAL A 174 12.88 -0.99 -12.76
CA VAL A 174 13.12 -2.43 -12.96
C VAL A 174 14.53 -2.83 -12.49
N VAL A 175 15.55 -2.01 -12.74
CA VAL A 175 16.92 -2.25 -12.26
C VAL A 175 16.98 -2.16 -10.72
N LEU A 176 16.37 -1.13 -10.12
CA LEU A 176 16.30 -1.00 -8.67
C LEU A 176 15.57 -2.17 -8.02
N TYR A 177 14.47 -2.62 -8.61
CA TYR A 177 13.73 -3.80 -8.14
C TYR A 177 14.52 -5.10 -8.30
N ALA A 178 15.21 -5.30 -9.42
CA ALA A 178 16.07 -6.46 -9.61
C ALA A 178 17.21 -6.52 -8.58
N LEU A 179 17.80 -5.36 -8.24
CA LEU A 179 18.81 -5.25 -7.18
C LEU A 179 18.20 -5.49 -5.80
N PHE A 180 17.03 -4.92 -5.52
CA PHE A 180 16.28 -5.15 -4.29
C PHE A 180 16.00 -6.65 -4.08
N LEU A 181 15.45 -7.32 -5.09
CA LEU A 181 15.21 -8.76 -5.07
C LEU A 181 16.49 -9.56 -4.88
N ARG A 182 17.58 -9.18 -5.55
CA ARG A 182 18.88 -9.86 -5.38
C ARG A 182 19.40 -9.73 -3.94
N MET A 183 19.20 -8.57 -3.31
CA MET A 183 19.58 -8.36 -1.91
C MET A 183 18.69 -9.14 -0.95
N GLN A 184 17.38 -9.17 -1.21
CA GLN A 184 16.39 -9.87 -0.39
C GLN A 184 16.55 -11.41 -0.48
N VAL A 185 16.86 -11.93 -1.67
CA VAL A 185 16.99 -13.38 -1.94
C VAL A 185 18.42 -13.90 -1.75
N GLY A 186 19.40 -13.02 -1.81
CA GLY A 186 20.82 -13.36 -1.83
C GLY A 186 21.53 -13.25 -0.46
N PRO A 187 22.85 -12.96 -0.46
CA PRO A 187 23.69 -13.01 0.74
C PRO A 187 23.35 -11.95 1.81
N HIS A 188 22.44 -11.03 1.51
CA HIS A 188 22.05 -9.92 2.37
C HIS A 188 20.63 -10.10 2.97
N SER A 189 20.04 -11.30 2.85
CA SER A 189 18.75 -11.61 3.49
C SER A 189 18.75 -11.34 5.00
N TYR A 190 19.92 -11.38 5.64
CA TYR A 190 20.10 -11.04 7.06
C TYR A 190 19.71 -9.60 7.41
N PHE A 191 19.78 -8.66 6.46
CA PHE A 191 19.28 -7.31 6.69
C PHE A 191 17.79 -7.38 7.02
N PHE A 192 17.03 -8.17 6.24
CA PHE A 192 15.57 -8.25 6.34
C PHE A 192 15.07 -9.18 7.44
N SER A 193 15.93 -10.01 8.04
CA SER A 193 15.56 -10.92 9.12
C SER A 193 16.16 -10.48 10.47
N TYR A 194 15.33 -10.13 11.45
CA TYR A 194 15.77 -9.95 12.84
C TYR A 194 15.33 -11.14 13.69
N SER A 195 16.30 -11.83 14.31
CA SER A 195 16.02 -12.91 15.25
C SER A 195 15.59 -12.33 16.59
N TYR A 196 14.28 -12.30 16.84
CA TYR A 196 13.75 -11.87 18.13
C TYR A 196 14.22 -12.80 19.26
N PRO A 197 14.65 -12.27 20.41
CA PRO A 197 14.88 -13.08 21.60
C PRO A 197 13.60 -13.85 21.93
N GLU A 198 13.68 -15.18 21.92
CA GLU A 198 12.54 -16.05 22.14
C GLU A 198 12.00 -15.84 23.57
N LYS A 199 10.96 -15.01 23.74
CA LYS A 199 10.14 -15.08 24.95
C LYS A 199 9.55 -16.48 24.95
N ARG A 200 10.05 -17.36 25.84
CA ARG A 200 9.59 -18.75 26.06
C ARG A 200 8.11 -18.88 25.69
N ARG A 201 7.84 -19.24 24.43
CA ARG A 201 6.50 -19.57 24.00
C ARG A 201 6.19 -20.84 24.76
N ARG A 202 5.18 -20.79 25.63
CA ARG A 202 4.49 -22.00 26.09
C ARG A 202 4.21 -22.80 24.82
N LYS A 203 4.78 -24.00 24.69
CA LYS A 203 4.50 -24.92 23.58
C LYS A 203 2.98 -25.11 23.53
N VAL A 204 2.31 -24.30 22.72
CA VAL A 204 0.98 -24.61 22.22
C VAL A 204 1.22 -25.82 21.32
N PRO A 205 0.39 -26.87 21.36
CA PRO A 205 0.51 -27.96 20.41
C PRO A 205 0.52 -27.34 19.01
N GLU A 206 1.57 -27.59 18.23
CA GLU A 206 1.54 -27.33 16.79
C GLU A 206 0.42 -28.23 16.26
N GLU A 207 -0.75 -27.65 16.02
CA GLU A 207 -1.72 -28.27 15.12
C GLU A 207 -0.99 -28.47 13.79
N GLU A 208 -1.00 -29.69 13.25
CA GLU A 208 -0.42 -29.98 11.94
C GLU A 208 -0.94 -28.93 10.95
N PRO A 209 -0.07 -28.23 10.20
CA PRO A 209 -0.53 -27.21 9.27
C PRO A 209 -1.50 -27.87 8.29
N GLU A 210 -2.75 -27.37 8.25
CA GLU A 210 -3.74 -27.88 7.31
C GLU A 210 -3.14 -27.84 5.90
N PRO A 211 -3.35 -28.89 5.07
CA PRO A 211 -2.76 -28.95 3.75
C PRO A 211 -3.23 -27.77 2.89
N VAL A 212 -2.33 -26.80 2.66
CA VAL A 212 -2.60 -25.63 1.82
C VAL A 212 -2.81 -26.07 0.37
N ASN A 213 -4.04 -25.91 -0.11
CA ASN A 213 -4.39 -26.12 -1.51
C ASN A 213 -3.96 -24.90 -2.34
N VAL A 214 -2.75 -24.98 -2.90
CA VAL A 214 -2.12 -23.90 -3.68
C VAL A 214 -2.99 -23.43 -4.84
N ALA A 215 -3.61 -24.36 -5.57
CA ALA A 215 -4.45 -24.01 -6.70
C ALA A 215 -5.68 -23.21 -6.27
N LEU A 216 -6.26 -23.56 -5.12
CA LEU A 216 -7.35 -22.80 -4.52
C LEU A 216 -6.87 -21.42 -4.08
N SER A 217 -5.76 -21.31 -3.34
CA SER A 217 -5.26 -20.02 -2.87
C SER A 217 -4.90 -19.07 -4.01
N ILE A 218 -4.26 -19.56 -5.08
CA ILE A 218 -3.99 -18.76 -6.28
C ILE A 218 -5.30 -18.35 -6.95
N GLY A 219 -6.23 -19.29 -7.13
CA GLY A 219 -7.54 -19.01 -7.74
C GLY A 219 -8.32 -17.95 -6.96
N THR A 220 -8.33 -18.05 -5.63
CA THR A 220 -9.00 -17.10 -4.75
C THR A 220 -8.31 -15.74 -4.72
N LEU A 221 -6.98 -15.69 -4.75
CA LEU A 221 -6.22 -14.44 -4.86
C LEU A 221 -6.58 -13.69 -6.15
N VAL A 222 -6.49 -14.36 -7.30
CA VAL A 222 -6.80 -13.76 -8.61
C VAL A 222 -8.26 -13.33 -8.67
N PHE A 223 -9.18 -14.18 -8.22
CA PHE A 223 -10.60 -13.86 -8.17
C PHE A 223 -10.91 -12.69 -7.22
N GLY A 224 -10.27 -12.65 -6.05
CA GLY A 224 -10.43 -11.56 -5.08
C GLY A 224 -9.95 -10.23 -5.63
N VAL A 225 -8.81 -10.20 -6.33
CA VAL A 225 -8.31 -8.99 -7.01
C VAL A 225 -9.31 -8.50 -8.06
N MET A 226 -9.91 -9.40 -8.86
CA MET A 226 -10.95 -9.03 -9.83
C MET A 226 -12.19 -8.44 -9.15
N VAL A 227 -12.65 -9.04 -8.05
CA VAL A 227 -13.80 -8.53 -7.27
C VAL A 227 -13.49 -7.16 -6.67
N ILE A 228 -12.28 -6.95 -6.14
CA ILE A 228 -11.82 -5.65 -5.64
C ILE A 228 -11.87 -4.61 -6.75
N GLY A 229 -11.33 -4.93 -7.93
CA GLY A 229 -11.39 -4.02 -9.07
C GLY A 229 -12.81 -3.66 -9.49
N ALA A 230 -13.69 -4.65 -9.55
CA ALA A 230 -15.09 -4.47 -9.87
C ALA A 230 -15.81 -3.55 -8.85
N LEU A 231 -15.56 -3.75 -7.56
CA LEU A 231 -16.08 -2.87 -6.51
C LEU A 231 -15.48 -1.45 -6.58
N ALA A 232 -14.19 -1.33 -6.90
CA ALA A 232 -13.49 -0.06 -7.02
C ALA A 232 -14.04 0.81 -8.15
N GLU A 233 -14.48 0.21 -9.27
CA GLU A 233 -15.15 0.93 -10.35
C GLU A 233 -16.42 1.64 -9.87
N VAL A 234 -17.33 0.89 -9.23
CA VAL A 234 -18.60 1.45 -8.73
C VAL A 234 -18.32 2.46 -7.61
N MET A 235 -17.36 2.15 -6.73
CA MET A 235 -16.95 3.03 -5.64
C MET A 235 -16.48 4.38 -6.17
N SER A 236 -15.56 4.42 -7.15
CA SER A 236 -15.04 5.65 -7.76
C SER A 236 -16.19 6.56 -8.25
N LYS A 237 -17.09 6.04 -9.07
CA LYS A 237 -18.24 6.81 -9.60
C LYS A 237 -19.16 7.34 -8.49
N THR A 238 -19.41 6.52 -7.47
CA THR A 238 -20.28 6.92 -6.34
C THR A 238 -19.62 7.95 -5.42
N LEU A 239 -18.29 7.89 -5.26
CA LEU A 239 -17.52 8.89 -4.52
C LEU A 239 -17.46 10.21 -5.27
N ASP A 240 -17.23 10.20 -6.59
CA ASP A 240 -17.20 11.40 -7.42
C ASP A 240 -18.50 12.20 -7.28
N LEU A 241 -19.65 11.53 -7.48
CA LEU A 241 -20.96 12.16 -7.30
C LEU A 241 -21.22 12.54 -5.83
N GLY A 242 -20.81 11.69 -4.88
CA GLY A 242 -21.00 11.93 -3.45
C GLY A 242 -20.25 13.17 -2.96
N LEU A 243 -19.06 13.43 -3.51
CA LEU A 243 -18.18 14.54 -3.16
C LEU A 243 -18.41 15.78 -4.03
N GLU A 244 -19.20 15.69 -5.11
CA GLU A 244 -19.48 16.82 -5.98
C GLU A 244 -20.06 18.02 -5.21
N GLY A 245 -19.45 19.20 -5.36
CA GLY A 245 -19.91 20.43 -4.69
C GLY A 245 -19.63 20.51 -3.18
N THR A 246 -19.00 19.50 -2.58
CA THR A 246 -18.58 19.53 -1.16
C THR A 246 -17.31 20.37 -0.91
N GLY A 247 -16.56 20.67 -1.97
CA GLY A 247 -15.24 21.28 -1.89
C GLY A 247 -14.12 20.29 -1.52
N ALA A 248 -14.41 18.99 -1.45
CA ALA A 248 -13.41 17.95 -1.21
C ALA A 248 -12.37 17.93 -2.36
N PRO A 249 -11.06 18.01 -2.04
CA PRO A 249 -10.03 17.98 -3.06
C PRO A 249 -9.86 16.58 -3.70
N PRO A 250 -9.42 16.47 -4.97
CA PRO A 250 -9.25 15.20 -5.67
C PRO A 250 -8.31 14.21 -4.98
N VAL A 251 -7.34 14.70 -4.20
CA VAL A 251 -6.40 13.88 -3.43
C VAL A 251 -7.10 12.97 -2.39
N ILE A 252 -8.32 13.29 -1.97
CA ILE A 252 -9.07 12.45 -1.02
C ILE A 252 -9.31 11.06 -1.60
N THR A 253 -9.65 10.97 -2.89
CA THR A 253 -9.83 9.70 -3.59
C THR A 253 -8.54 8.88 -3.57
N ALA A 254 -7.40 9.52 -3.84
CA ALA A 254 -6.07 8.89 -3.78
C ALA A 254 -5.71 8.37 -2.37
N ILE A 255 -6.03 9.14 -1.32
CA ILE A 255 -5.81 8.73 0.08
C ILE A 255 -6.67 7.52 0.43
N LEU A 256 -7.93 7.50 -0.01
CA LEU A 256 -8.82 6.36 0.20
C LEU A 256 -8.28 5.10 -0.47
N VAL A 257 -7.81 5.20 -1.73
CA VAL A 257 -7.21 4.06 -2.45
C VAL A 257 -5.99 3.53 -1.70
N ALA A 258 -5.07 4.41 -1.31
CA ALA A 258 -3.89 4.05 -0.55
C ALA A 258 -4.26 3.34 0.77
N ALA A 259 -5.21 3.88 1.54
CA ALA A 259 -5.65 3.31 2.80
C ALA A 259 -6.33 1.94 2.66
N ILE A 260 -7.12 1.75 1.60
CA ILE A 260 -7.82 0.49 1.33
C ILE A 260 -6.83 -0.62 0.95
N SER A 261 -5.84 -0.29 0.12
CA SER A 261 -4.79 -1.21 -0.30
C SER A 261 -3.90 -1.62 0.88
N ALA A 262 -3.49 -0.66 1.72
CA ALA A 262 -2.62 -0.86 2.86
C ALA A 262 -3.34 -1.42 4.11
N ALA A 263 -4.68 -1.57 4.10
CA ALA A 263 -5.45 -1.98 5.27
C ALA A 263 -4.95 -3.28 5.95
N PRO A 264 -4.59 -4.36 5.20
CA PRO A 264 -4.02 -5.56 5.81
C PRO A 264 -2.67 -5.30 6.50
N GLU A 265 -1.84 -4.47 5.90
CA GLU A 265 -0.50 -4.13 6.39
C GLU A 265 -0.55 -3.28 7.64
N ILE A 266 -1.46 -2.29 7.70
CA ILE A 266 -1.73 -1.49 8.91
C ILE A 266 -2.03 -2.42 10.08
N LEU A 267 -2.96 -3.36 9.90
CA LEU A 267 -3.36 -4.27 10.99
C LEU A 267 -2.21 -5.16 11.44
N THR A 268 -1.45 -5.72 10.50
CA THR A 268 -0.32 -6.62 10.78
C THR A 268 0.82 -5.87 11.48
N ALA A 269 1.16 -4.66 11.04
CA ALA A 269 2.18 -3.83 11.65
C ALA A 269 1.82 -3.42 13.08
N LEU A 270 0.60 -2.94 13.33
CA LEU A 270 0.16 -2.56 14.68
C LEU A 270 0.19 -3.76 15.65
N ARG A 271 -0.23 -4.95 15.18
CA ARG A 271 -0.11 -6.19 15.97
C ARG A 271 1.35 -6.54 16.27
N ALA A 272 2.24 -6.39 15.29
CA ALA A 272 3.66 -6.66 15.46
C ALA A 272 4.31 -5.70 16.48
N ALA A 273 4.01 -4.40 16.40
CA ALA A 273 4.49 -3.40 17.35
C ALA A 273 4.09 -3.73 18.80
N LEU A 274 2.80 -4.06 18.99
CA LEU A 274 2.25 -4.47 20.29
C LEU A 274 2.80 -5.81 20.80
N ALA A 275 3.37 -6.64 19.91
CA ALA A 275 4.04 -7.90 20.23
C ALA A 275 5.56 -7.74 20.42
N ASN A 276 6.07 -6.51 20.49
CA ASN A 276 7.49 -6.18 20.58
C ASN A 276 8.32 -6.64 19.37
N ARG A 277 7.77 -6.49 18.17
CA ARG A 277 8.39 -6.91 16.91
C ARG A 277 8.62 -5.74 15.94
N MET A 278 9.48 -4.79 16.33
CA MET A 278 9.67 -3.56 15.55
C MET A 278 10.30 -3.80 14.17
N GLN A 279 11.25 -4.74 14.02
CA GLN A 279 11.75 -5.10 12.67
C GLN A 279 10.61 -5.43 11.69
N SER A 280 9.58 -6.15 12.14
CA SER A 280 8.46 -6.53 11.28
C SER A 280 7.68 -5.28 10.85
N VAL A 281 7.50 -4.31 11.74
CA VAL A 281 6.87 -3.02 11.42
C VAL A 281 7.68 -2.26 10.37
N VAL A 282 9.00 -2.14 10.58
CA VAL A 282 9.91 -1.45 9.65
C VAL A 282 9.88 -2.12 8.28
N ASN A 283 9.96 -3.46 8.24
CA ASN A 283 9.88 -4.21 6.99
C ASN A 283 8.53 -4.06 6.28
N ILE A 284 7.42 -4.03 7.03
CA ILE A 284 6.09 -3.82 6.47
C ILE A 284 6.01 -2.41 5.88
N ALA A 285 6.24 -1.37 6.69
CA ALA A 285 6.07 0.01 6.25
C ALA A 285 7.08 0.42 5.16
N MET A 286 8.38 0.24 5.40
CA MET A 286 9.41 0.65 4.45
C MET A 286 9.45 -0.26 3.22
N GLY A 287 9.18 -1.56 3.40
CA GLY A 287 9.10 -2.52 2.30
C GLY A 287 7.89 -2.28 1.40
N ALA A 288 6.71 -2.01 1.97
CA ALA A 288 5.52 -1.62 1.23
C ALA A 288 5.78 -0.34 0.45
N SER A 289 6.25 0.74 1.10
CA SER A 289 6.58 2.00 0.44
C SER A 289 7.56 1.85 -0.71
N LEU A 290 8.65 1.11 -0.50
CA LEU A 290 9.63 0.86 -1.56
C LEU A 290 8.98 0.13 -2.73
N SER A 291 8.21 -0.92 -2.45
CA SER A 291 7.56 -1.76 -3.46
C SER A 291 6.52 -0.98 -4.25
N THR A 292 5.69 -0.18 -3.57
CA THR A 292 4.74 0.74 -4.19
C THR A 292 5.44 1.63 -5.21
N VAL A 293 6.56 2.27 -4.86
CA VAL A 293 7.24 3.15 -5.82
C VAL A 293 7.90 2.34 -6.95
N ILE A 294 8.69 1.31 -6.65
CA ILE A 294 9.50 0.62 -7.68
C ILE A 294 8.71 -0.37 -8.54
N LEU A 295 7.49 -0.74 -8.16
CA LEU A 295 6.62 -1.63 -8.93
C LEU A 295 5.40 -0.92 -9.52
N THR A 296 4.72 -0.05 -8.75
CA THR A 296 3.52 0.63 -9.25
C THR A 296 3.89 1.67 -10.30
N VAL A 297 4.93 2.49 -10.10
CA VAL A 297 5.39 3.48 -11.09
C VAL A 297 5.65 2.86 -12.47
N PRO A 298 6.53 1.84 -12.64
CA PRO A 298 6.83 1.33 -13.97
C PRO A 298 5.61 0.71 -14.66
N VAL A 299 4.69 0.10 -13.90
CA VAL A 299 3.46 -0.45 -14.48
C VAL A 299 2.54 0.67 -14.97
N MET A 300 2.36 1.71 -14.17
CA MET A 300 1.51 2.85 -14.57
C MET A 300 2.13 3.65 -15.72
N GLU A 301 3.44 3.88 -15.72
CA GLU A 301 4.10 4.53 -16.86
C GLU A 301 4.07 3.66 -18.13
N ALA A 302 4.20 2.34 -18.02
CA ALA A 302 4.03 1.44 -19.15
C ALA A 302 2.61 1.54 -19.72
N MET A 303 1.60 1.66 -18.85
CA MET A 303 0.23 1.90 -19.25
C MET A 303 0.07 3.25 -19.96
N ALA A 304 0.68 4.33 -19.45
CA ALA A 304 0.68 5.65 -20.09
C ALA A 304 1.31 5.62 -21.50
N LEU A 305 2.42 4.90 -21.68
CA LEU A 305 3.06 4.72 -22.98
C LEU A 305 2.19 3.91 -23.94
N TYR A 306 1.48 2.90 -23.43
CA TYR A 306 0.59 2.04 -24.23
C TYR A 306 -0.69 2.78 -24.67
N THR A 307 -1.33 3.53 -23.76
CA THR A 307 -2.55 4.30 -24.05
C THR A 307 -2.25 5.62 -24.76
N GLY A 308 -1.02 6.09 -24.70
CA GLY A 308 -0.59 7.37 -25.26
C GLY A 308 -1.03 8.59 -24.44
N GLN A 309 -1.59 8.38 -23.24
CA GLN A 309 -2.02 9.45 -22.34
C GLN A 309 -0.93 9.69 -21.28
N PRO A 310 -0.29 10.87 -21.25
CA PRO A 310 0.73 11.15 -20.25
C PRO A 310 0.09 11.31 -18.87
N PHE A 311 0.63 10.59 -17.88
CA PHE A 311 0.31 10.82 -16.47
C PHE A 311 1.20 11.92 -15.92
N GLN A 312 0.63 12.80 -15.10
CA GLN A 312 1.39 13.83 -14.41
C GLN A 312 2.03 13.19 -13.18
N MET A 313 3.23 12.61 -13.37
CA MET A 313 3.99 11.97 -12.29
C MET A 313 4.71 12.98 -11.38
N ALA A 314 4.91 14.21 -11.84
CA ALA A 314 5.59 15.26 -11.09
C ALA A 314 4.78 15.69 -9.86
N MET A 315 5.36 15.54 -8.67
CA MET A 315 4.81 16.00 -7.39
C MET A 315 4.73 17.52 -7.31
N THR A 316 3.69 18.01 -6.64
CA THR A 316 3.61 19.43 -6.31
C THR A 316 4.79 19.83 -5.41
N PRO A 317 5.14 21.11 -5.33
CA PRO A 317 6.18 21.58 -4.40
C PRO A 317 5.87 21.20 -2.94
N VAL A 318 4.59 21.20 -2.54
CA VAL A 318 4.16 20.82 -1.19
C VAL A 318 4.37 19.33 -0.96
N GLN A 319 3.89 18.48 -1.87
CA GLN A 319 4.11 17.02 -1.83
C GLN A 319 5.60 16.68 -1.78
N THR A 320 6.40 17.36 -2.61
CA THR A 320 7.86 17.18 -2.65
C THR A 320 8.47 17.49 -1.29
N VAL A 321 8.21 18.67 -0.72
CA VAL A 321 8.74 19.04 0.61
C VAL A 321 8.31 18.05 1.69
N MET A 322 7.05 17.61 1.69
CA MET A 322 6.54 16.65 2.66
C MET A 322 7.20 15.27 2.56
N ILE A 323 7.46 14.77 1.34
CA ILE A 323 8.22 13.52 1.15
C ILE A 323 9.65 13.67 1.64
N PHE A 324 10.34 14.76 1.29
CA PHE A 324 11.71 14.98 1.74
C PHE A 324 11.78 15.06 3.26
N LEU A 325 10.88 15.80 3.91
CA LEU A 325 10.79 15.85 5.37
C LEU A 325 10.54 14.46 5.96
N THR A 326 9.60 13.71 5.40
CA THR A 326 9.28 12.34 5.85
C THR A 326 10.48 11.41 5.77
N LEU A 327 11.17 11.38 4.62
CA LEU A 327 12.30 10.49 4.39
C LEU A 327 13.54 10.91 5.19
N ILE A 328 13.77 12.21 5.39
CA ILE A 328 14.87 12.71 6.23
C ILE A 328 14.60 12.36 7.69
N VAL A 329 13.40 12.64 8.22
CA VAL A 329 13.05 12.30 9.60
C VAL A 329 13.09 10.79 9.82
N SER A 330 12.57 10.00 8.88
CA SER A 330 12.66 8.54 8.92
C SER A 330 14.10 8.06 8.92
N ALA A 331 14.97 8.61 8.08
CA ALA A 331 16.39 8.25 8.04
C ALA A 331 17.16 8.63 9.31
N ILE A 332 16.74 9.68 10.02
CA ILE A 332 17.35 10.08 11.30
C ILE A 332 16.85 9.18 12.43
N ASN A 333 15.54 8.99 12.54
CA ASN A 333 14.92 8.18 13.58
C ASN A 333 15.29 6.69 13.42
N LEU A 334 15.43 6.20 12.19
CA LEU A 334 15.75 4.80 11.94
C LEU A 334 17.26 4.51 11.86
N ASN A 335 18.10 5.31 12.52
CA ASN A 335 19.57 5.25 12.37
C ASN A 335 20.30 4.55 13.53
N ASP A 336 19.68 4.46 14.70
CA ASP A 336 20.31 3.99 15.94
C ASP A 336 19.91 2.55 16.31
N GLY A 337 19.02 1.92 15.53
CA GLY A 337 18.58 0.54 15.72
C GLY A 337 17.53 0.36 16.81
N GLU A 338 17.02 1.44 17.41
CA GLU A 338 15.97 1.41 18.43
C GLU A 338 14.84 2.38 18.06
N THR A 339 13.61 2.05 18.41
CA THR A 339 12.49 3.00 18.25
C THR A 339 11.83 3.31 19.57
N ASN A 340 11.28 4.52 19.69
CA ASN A 340 10.54 4.93 20.88
C ASN A 340 9.27 5.74 20.55
N ALA A 341 8.52 6.07 21.60
CA ALA A 341 7.25 6.82 21.46
C ALA A 341 7.43 8.24 20.92
N ILE A 342 8.58 8.90 21.15
CA ILE A 342 8.84 10.25 20.66
C ILE A 342 8.99 10.21 19.14
N GLU A 343 9.77 9.29 18.61
CA GLU A 343 9.91 9.08 17.17
C GLU A 343 8.57 8.74 16.53
N GLY A 344 7.78 7.85 17.14
CA GLY A 344 6.42 7.55 16.70
C GLY A 344 5.54 8.80 16.65
N MET A 345 5.62 9.67 17.66
CA MET A 345 4.90 10.94 17.68
C MET A 345 5.37 11.89 16.57
N THR A 346 6.67 11.96 16.26
CA THR A 346 7.17 12.82 15.17
C THR A 346 6.58 12.43 13.82
N HIS A 347 6.55 11.13 13.51
CA HIS A 347 5.90 10.60 12.31
C HIS A 347 4.38 10.83 12.33
N PHE A 348 3.73 10.62 13.47
CA PHE A 348 2.30 10.90 13.59
C PHE A 348 1.95 12.38 13.32
N VAL A 349 2.77 13.33 13.78
CA VAL A 349 2.59 14.75 13.47
C VAL A 349 2.74 15.00 11.96
N LEU A 350 3.74 14.41 11.30
CA LEU A 350 3.89 14.51 9.85
C LEU A 350 2.68 13.92 9.10
N PHE A 351 2.13 12.80 9.58
CA PHE A 351 0.92 12.21 9.02
C PHE A 351 -0.28 13.15 9.18
N ALA A 352 -0.49 13.72 10.37
CA ALA A 352 -1.55 14.68 10.63
C ALA A 352 -1.41 15.94 9.75
N THR A 353 -0.19 16.44 9.56
CA THR A 353 0.10 17.55 8.64
C THR A 353 -0.25 17.18 7.19
N PHE A 354 0.12 15.98 6.74
CA PHE A 354 -0.26 15.47 5.42
C PHE A 354 -1.77 15.43 5.22
N ILE A 355 -2.53 14.90 6.18
CA ILE A 355 -4.00 14.87 6.11
C ILE A 355 -4.56 16.30 6.07
N MET A 356 -4.03 17.21 6.90
CA MET A 356 -4.48 18.60 6.91
C MET A 356 -4.21 19.30 5.56
N LEU A 357 -3.02 19.15 5.00
CA LEU A 357 -2.68 19.72 3.69
C LEU A 357 -3.57 19.15 2.58
N SER A 358 -3.82 17.84 2.62
CA SER A 358 -4.69 17.15 1.68
C SER A 358 -6.13 17.66 1.75
N LEU A 359 -6.65 17.91 2.96
CA LEU A 359 -7.99 18.51 3.16
C LEU A 359 -8.07 19.96 2.67
N LEU A 360 -6.94 20.68 2.67
CA LEU A 360 -6.83 22.02 2.07
C LEU A 360 -6.63 21.98 0.54
N GLY A 361 -6.40 20.80 -0.03
CA GLY A 361 -6.16 20.61 -1.47
C GLY A 361 -4.76 20.97 -1.94
N LEU A 362 -3.75 20.79 -1.08
CA LEU A 362 -2.34 21.12 -1.34
C LEU A 362 -1.44 19.90 -1.54
#